data_AF-A0A349HJA4-F1
#
_entry.id   AF-A0A349HJA4-F1
#
_cell.length_a   1.000
_cell.length_b   1.000
_cell.length_c   1.000
_cell.angle_alpha   90.00
_cell.angle_beta   90.00
_cell.angle_gamma   90.00
#
_symmetry.space_group_name_H-M   'P 1'
#
loop_
_entity.id
_entity.type
_entity.pdbx_description
1 polymer ?
#
loop_
_entity_poly.entity_id
_entity_poly.type
_entity_poly.pdbx_seq_one_letter_code
_entity_poly.pdbx_strand_id
1 'polypeptide(L)'
;MIRVFTLLFLSTWMLVFVPHLQAEMKIRLKDGKVIEVPVSKDEVKSIEYGKLKDEKGKIFSEKAIRIMSAKYGNISFELEGELGYKQYFCDAKEALAEKCDGKNKCRLIIGSSICGDPYPGKGKYLYAEYTCGQKLKRAKKSQTEVMVLTCP
;
A
#
# COMPACT_ATOMS: atom_id res chain seq x y z
N MET A 1 -62.51 24.56 -29.22
CA MET A 1 -61.98 23.76 -28.09
C MET A 1 -60.98 22.75 -28.65
N ILE A 2 -59.74 22.84 -28.16
CA ILE A 2 -58.65 21.84 -28.17
C ILE A 2 -58.05 21.46 -29.53
N ARG A 3 -56.87 22.05 -29.80
CA ARG A 3 -55.85 21.59 -30.77
C ARG A 3 -55.07 20.44 -30.14
N VAL A 4 -54.86 19.34 -30.87
CA VAL A 4 -53.87 18.32 -30.51
C VAL A 4 -52.84 18.25 -31.64
N PHE A 5 -51.70 18.89 -31.41
CA PHE A 5 -50.50 18.79 -32.22
C PHE A 5 -49.83 17.45 -31.88
N THR A 6 -49.79 16.52 -32.83
CA THR A 6 -49.01 15.29 -32.74
C THR A 6 -47.52 15.63 -32.84
N LEU A 7 -46.88 15.84 -31.68
CA LEU A 7 -45.42 15.98 -31.59
C LEU A 7 -44.78 14.59 -31.54
N LEU A 8 -44.03 14.27 -32.59
CA LEU A 8 -43.09 13.15 -32.66
C LEU A 8 -42.03 13.29 -31.56
N PHE A 9 -42.09 12.44 -30.53
CA PHE A 9 -41.00 12.29 -29.55
C PHE A 9 -39.87 11.47 -30.17
N LEU A 10 -38.96 12.14 -30.87
CA LEU A 10 -37.59 11.64 -31.03
C LEU A 10 -36.88 11.87 -29.69
N SER A 11 -37.00 10.92 -28.76
CA SER A 11 -36.16 10.91 -27.57
C SER A 11 -34.74 10.57 -28.01
N THR A 12 -33.96 11.57 -28.39
CA THR A 12 -32.52 11.46 -28.48
C THR A 12 -32.03 11.12 -27.09
N TRP A 13 -31.60 9.88 -26.93
CA TRP A 13 -30.91 9.39 -25.75
C TRP A 13 -29.57 10.13 -25.69
N MET A 14 -29.58 11.34 -25.13
CA MET A 14 -28.38 12.05 -24.74
C MET A 14 -27.78 11.27 -23.57
N LEU A 15 -27.02 10.23 -23.91
CA LEU A 15 -26.03 9.65 -23.03
C LEU A 15 -25.02 10.75 -22.76
N VAL A 16 -25.23 11.49 -21.66
CA VAL A 16 -24.25 12.42 -21.13
C VAL A 16 -23.08 11.57 -20.64
N PHE A 17 -22.11 11.33 -21.52
CA PHE A 17 -20.82 10.77 -21.15
C PHE A 17 -20.11 11.84 -20.31
N VAL A 18 -20.19 11.69 -19.00
CA VAL A 18 -19.35 12.44 -18.07
C VAL A 18 -17.90 11.99 -18.31
N PRO A 19 -16.99 12.86 -18.77
CA PRO A 19 -15.59 12.47 -18.93
C PRO A 19 -15.03 12.10 -17.56
N HIS A 20 -14.49 10.90 -17.46
CA HIS A 20 -13.79 10.42 -16.27
C HIS A 20 -12.56 11.31 -16.06
N LEU A 21 -12.62 12.20 -15.08
CA LEU A 21 -11.50 13.05 -14.65
C LEU A 21 -10.36 12.16 -14.13
N GLN A 22 -9.41 11.82 -15.00
CA GLN A 22 -8.13 11.27 -14.58
C GLN A 22 -7.26 12.42 -14.08
N ALA A 23 -6.98 12.45 -12.78
CA ALA A 23 -5.98 13.35 -12.20
C ALA A 23 -4.61 12.66 -12.30
N GLU A 24 -3.60 13.36 -12.80
CA GLU A 24 -2.20 12.92 -12.81
C GLU A 24 -1.40 13.75 -11.81
N MET A 25 -0.56 13.13 -10.98
CA MET A 25 0.37 13.84 -10.10
C MET A 25 1.73 13.98 -10.79
N LYS A 26 2.24 15.20 -10.92
CA LYS A 26 3.54 15.46 -11.55
C LYS A 26 4.54 16.00 -10.53
N ILE A 27 5.63 15.26 -10.30
CA ILE A 27 6.73 15.67 -9.41
C ILE A 27 7.81 16.33 -10.26
N ARG A 28 8.13 17.60 -10.01
CA ARG A 28 9.26 18.29 -10.65
C ARG A 28 10.52 18.17 -9.80
N LEU A 29 11.57 17.63 -10.38
CA LEU A 29 12.91 17.52 -9.78
C LEU A 29 13.70 18.83 -10.01
N LYS A 30 14.77 19.02 -9.20
CA LYS A 30 15.62 20.23 -9.24
C LYS A 30 16.36 20.43 -10.56
N ASP A 31 16.56 19.34 -11.32
CA ASP A 31 17.14 19.33 -12.67
C ASP A 31 16.09 19.59 -13.78
N GLY A 32 14.85 19.91 -13.41
CA GLY A 32 13.75 20.19 -14.34
C GLY A 32 13.02 18.95 -14.84
N LYS A 33 13.44 17.75 -14.45
CA LYS A 33 12.79 16.50 -14.86
C LYS A 33 11.43 16.34 -14.17
N VAL A 34 10.41 15.94 -14.93
CA VAL A 34 9.06 15.72 -14.42
C VAL A 34 8.79 14.22 -14.34
N ILE A 35 8.49 13.71 -13.15
CA ILE A 35 8.02 12.33 -12.94
C ILE A 35 6.49 12.37 -12.86
N GLU A 36 5.84 11.68 -13.78
CA GLU A 36 4.39 11.47 -13.75
C GLU A 36 4.10 10.24 -12.90
N VAL A 37 3.35 10.43 -11.82
CA VAL A 37 2.96 9.36 -10.90
C VAL A 37 1.49 9.03 -11.18
N PRO A 38 1.19 7.81 -11.64
CA PRO A 38 -0.19 7.40 -11.87
C PRO A 38 -0.95 7.40 -10.53
N VAL A 39 -2.09 8.08 -10.50
CA VAL A 39 -2.94 8.22 -9.30
C VAL A 39 -3.82 6.98 -9.11
N SER A 40 -4.05 6.20 -10.17
CA SER A 40 -4.83 4.97 -10.10
C SER A 40 -3.99 3.80 -9.55
N LYS A 41 -4.59 3.01 -8.65
CA LYS A 41 -3.98 1.75 -8.18
C LYS A 41 -3.80 0.74 -9.31
N ASP A 42 -4.55 0.90 -10.40
CA ASP A 42 -4.64 -0.05 -11.51
C ASP A 42 -3.49 0.13 -12.52
N GLU A 43 -2.78 1.26 -12.49
CA GLU A 43 -1.67 1.58 -13.40
C GLU A 43 -0.27 1.41 -12.77
N VAL A 44 -0.22 0.98 -11.50
CA VAL A 44 1.05 0.63 -10.84
C VAL A 44 1.62 -0.63 -11.50
N LYS A 45 2.56 -0.47 -12.44
CA LYS A 45 3.35 -1.58 -12.99
C LYS A 45 4.12 -2.24 -11.85
N SER A 46 3.87 -3.52 -11.62
CA SER A 46 4.60 -4.30 -10.61
C SER A 46 6.09 -4.26 -10.91
N ILE A 47 6.90 -3.85 -9.93
CA ILE A 47 8.35 -4.03 -10.01
C ILE A 47 8.59 -5.54 -9.92
N GLU A 48 9.13 -6.15 -10.98
CA GLU A 48 9.55 -7.55 -10.96
C GLU A 48 10.85 -7.66 -10.16
N TYR A 49 10.79 -8.33 -9.02
CA TYR A 49 11.99 -8.71 -8.28
C TYR A 49 12.41 -10.10 -8.79
N GLY A 50 13.58 -10.21 -9.40
CA GLY A 50 14.12 -11.47 -9.91
C GLY A 50 14.15 -12.58 -8.86
N LYS A 51 14.30 -13.86 -9.27
CA LYS A 51 14.23 -15.05 -8.40
C LYS A 51 14.88 -14.81 -7.02
N LEU A 52 14.04 -14.61 -6.01
CA LEU A 52 14.45 -14.21 -4.67
C LEU A 52 15.03 -15.41 -3.92
N LYS A 53 16.36 -15.48 -3.81
CA LYS A 53 17.03 -16.33 -2.82
C LYS A 53 17.03 -15.60 -1.49
N ASP A 54 16.68 -16.30 -0.42
CA ASP A 54 16.92 -15.80 0.94
C ASP A 54 18.43 -15.68 1.21
N GLU A 55 18.82 -14.79 2.12
CA GLU A 55 20.23 -14.68 2.59
C GLU A 55 20.73 -16.02 3.19
N LYS A 56 19.80 -16.91 3.55
CA LYS A 56 20.03 -18.29 4.02
C LYS A 56 19.75 -19.39 2.98
N GLY A 57 19.55 -19.05 1.71
CA GLY A 57 19.31 -20.02 0.63
C GLY A 57 17.97 -20.78 0.71
N LYS A 58 17.06 -20.37 1.59
CA LYS A 58 15.74 -21.00 1.75
C LYS A 58 14.88 -20.76 0.50
N ILE A 59 14.49 -21.84 -0.16
CA ILE A 59 13.59 -21.81 -1.32
C ILE A 59 12.16 -21.78 -0.81
N PHE A 60 11.43 -20.72 -1.15
CA PHE A 60 10.01 -20.59 -0.87
C PHE A 60 9.20 -20.96 -2.13
N SER A 61 8.05 -21.62 -1.92
CA SER A 61 7.06 -21.82 -2.99
C SER A 61 6.58 -20.47 -3.53
N GLU A 62 6.20 -20.39 -4.80
CA GLU A 62 5.62 -19.15 -5.38
C GLU A 62 4.32 -18.72 -4.69
N LYS A 63 3.65 -19.67 -4.02
CA LYS A 63 2.43 -19.46 -3.23
C LYS A 63 2.71 -19.17 -1.75
N ALA A 64 3.98 -19.07 -1.36
CA ALA A 64 4.38 -18.77 -0.01
C ALA A 64 4.74 -17.30 0.16
N ILE A 65 4.40 -16.76 1.33
CA ILE A 65 4.79 -15.44 1.78
C ILE A 65 6.29 -15.45 2.07
N ARG A 66 6.97 -14.39 1.64
CA ARG A 66 8.34 -14.04 2.03
C ARG A 66 8.38 -12.57 2.44
N ILE A 67 8.64 -12.29 3.72
CA ILE A 67 8.73 -10.93 4.25
C ILE A 67 10.03 -10.28 3.74
N MET A 68 9.91 -9.09 3.17
CA MET A 68 11.03 -8.31 2.64
C MET A 68 11.46 -7.21 3.57
N SER A 69 10.48 -6.44 4.07
CA SER A 69 10.72 -5.37 5.03
C SER A 69 9.50 -5.27 5.94
N ALA A 70 9.73 -4.90 7.20
CA ALA A 70 8.64 -4.48 8.07
C ALA A 70 9.12 -3.44 9.07
N LYS A 71 8.33 -2.38 9.24
CA LYS A 71 8.59 -1.30 10.21
C LYS A 71 7.33 -1.04 11.01
N TYR A 72 7.45 -1.01 12.33
CA TYR A 72 6.35 -0.68 13.23
C TYR A 72 6.65 0.63 13.93
N GLY A 73 5.72 1.58 13.90
CA GLY A 73 5.97 2.90 14.47
C GLY A 73 5.08 4.02 13.95
N ASN A 74 5.51 5.24 14.18
CA ASN A 74 4.88 6.45 13.66
C ASN A 74 5.88 7.59 13.50
N ILE A 75 5.46 8.66 12.83
CA ILE A 75 6.22 9.90 12.70
C ILE A 75 5.56 11.01 13.52
N SER A 76 6.36 11.92 14.05
CA SER A 76 5.90 13.18 14.64
C SER A 76 6.55 14.36 13.91
N PHE A 77 5.97 15.53 14.09
CA PHE A 77 6.58 16.80 13.73
C PHE A 77 7.13 17.45 15.00
N GLU A 78 8.41 17.81 15.00
CA GLU A 78 9.11 18.39 16.16
C GLU A 78 9.78 19.71 15.77
N LEU A 79 9.84 20.65 16.72
CA LEU A 79 10.24 22.05 16.54
C LEU A 79 11.52 22.42 17.33
N GLU A 80 12.38 21.45 17.64
CA GLU A 80 13.63 21.68 18.40
C GLU A 80 14.72 22.32 17.51
N GLY A 81 14.52 23.59 17.13
CA GLY A 81 15.51 24.43 16.45
C GLY A 81 15.47 24.39 14.91
N GLU A 82 15.03 23.29 14.31
CA GLU A 82 14.73 23.18 12.87
C GLU A 82 13.39 22.47 12.66
N LEU A 83 12.60 22.93 11.67
CA LEU A 83 11.33 22.30 11.30
C LEU A 83 11.61 20.88 10.74
N GLY A 84 11.27 19.83 11.47
CA GLY A 84 11.61 18.46 11.09
C GLY A 84 10.57 17.41 11.48
N TYR A 85 10.51 16.33 10.69
CA TYR A 85 9.78 15.13 11.08
C TYR A 85 10.73 14.15 11.77
N LYS A 86 10.34 13.69 12.96
CA LYS A 86 11.07 12.63 13.66
C LYS A 86 10.37 11.30 13.48
N GLN A 87 11.16 10.27 13.22
CA GLN A 87 10.67 8.94 12.92
C GLN A 87 10.91 8.03 14.12
N TYR A 88 9.84 7.39 14.60
CA TYR A 88 9.87 6.48 15.73
C TYR A 88 9.44 5.09 15.27
N PHE A 89 10.39 4.30 14.77
CA PHE A 89 10.14 2.95 14.25
C PHE A 89 11.09 1.91 14.85
N CYS A 90 10.57 0.71 15.10
CA CYS A 90 11.37 -0.49 15.29
C CYS A 90 11.39 -1.35 14.02
N ASP A 91 12.46 -2.12 13.83
CA ASP A 91 12.51 -3.13 12.79
C ASP A 91 11.65 -4.34 13.20
N ALA A 92 10.67 -4.66 12.36
CA ALA A 92 9.75 -5.76 12.58
C ALA A 92 10.00 -6.94 11.64
N LYS A 93 11.00 -6.86 10.73
CA LYS A 93 11.18 -7.83 9.65
C LYS A 93 11.31 -9.25 10.18
N GLU A 94 12.21 -9.47 11.13
CA GLU A 94 12.50 -10.81 11.67
C GLU A 94 11.30 -11.40 12.40
N ALA A 95 10.66 -10.63 13.29
CA ALA A 95 9.47 -11.06 14.02
C ALA A 95 8.28 -11.38 13.10
N LEU A 96 8.16 -10.66 11.97
CA LEU A 96 7.12 -10.94 10.98
C LEU A 96 7.47 -12.16 10.12
N ALA A 97 8.73 -12.29 9.72
CA ALA A 97 9.24 -13.42 8.95
C ALA A 97 9.07 -14.73 9.72
N GLU A 98 9.43 -14.76 11.01
CA GLU A 98 9.25 -15.92 11.88
C GLU A 98 7.79 -16.40 11.91
N LYS A 99 6.84 -15.46 11.92
CA LYS A 99 5.41 -15.77 11.99
C LYS A 99 4.79 -16.12 10.63
N CYS A 100 5.28 -15.55 9.53
CA CYS A 100 4.57 -15.57 8.25
C CYS A 100 5.31 -16.29 7.11
N ASP A 101 6.63 -16.34 7.12
CA ASP A 101 7.39 -16.90 6.01
C ASP A 101 7.05 -18.37 5.76
N GLY A 102 6.90 -18.73 4.48
CA GLY A 102 6.55 -20.10 4.07
C GLY A 102 5.05 -20.40 4.09
N LYS A 103 4.22 -19.55 4.70
CA LYS A 103 2.76 -19.73 4.73
C LYS A 103 2.12 -19.10 3.50
N ASN A 104 0.99 -19.62 3.03
CA ASN A 104 0.16 -18.96 2.03
C ASN A 104 -0.77 -17.90 2.64
N LYS A 105 -1.09 -18.02 3.93
CA LYS A 105 -1.91 -17.05 4.68
C LYS A 105 -1.31 -16.86 6.07
N CYS A 106 -1.13 -15.60 6.47
CA CYS A 106 -0.66 -15.22 7.79
C CYS A 106 -1.64 -14.24 8.41
N ARG A 107 -2.00 -14.43 9.69
CA ARG A 107 -2.89 -13.55 10.45
C ARG A 107 -2.23 -13.21 11.77
N LEU A 108 -2.12 -11.92 12.08
CA LEU A 108 -1.52 -11.45 13.32
C LEU A 108 -2.21 -10.18 13.83
N ILE A 109 -2.18 -9.99 15.15
CA ILE A 109 -2.63 -8.76 15.80
C ILE A 109 -1.44 -7.80 15.88
N ILE A 110 -1.63 -6.54 15.47
CA ILE A 110 -0.57 -5.54 15.49
C ILE A 110 -0.42 -4.96 16.90
N GLY A 111 0.79 -4.96 17.43
CA GLY A 111 1.06 -4.41 18.75
C GLY A 111 2.55 -4.42 19.10
N SER A 112 2.84 -3.98 20.32
CA SER A 112 4.20 -3.92 20.87
C SER A 112 4.89 -5.28 20.98
N SER A 113 4.13 -6.39 20.94
CA SER A 113 4.69 -7.75 20.90
C SER A 113 5.44 -8.09 19.60
N ILE A 114 5.47 -7.18 18.61
CA ILE A 114 6.21 -7.38 17.36
C ILE A 114 7.69 -7.03 17.54
N CYS A 115 7.99 -5.82 18.01
CA CYS A 115 9.36 -5.33 18.21
C CYS A 115 9.50 -4.28 19.34
N GLY A 116 8.60 -4.30 20.33
CA GLY A 116 8.52 -3.30 21.40
C GLY A 116 7.61 -2.12 21.07
N ASP A 117 7.60 -1.11 21.95
CA ASP A 117 6.91 0.16 21.71
C ASP A 117 7.92 1.27 21.33
N PRO A 118 8.08 1.57 20.03
CA PRO A 118 9.01 2.60 19.56
C PRO A 118 8.51 4.03 19.80
N TYR A 119 7.22 4.22 20.12
CA TYR A 119 6.66 5.54 20.40
C TYR A 119 5.53 5.46 21.44
N PRO A 120 5.88 5.45 22.74
CA PRO A 120 4.92 5.27 23.82
C PRO A 120 3.81 6.34 23.82
N GLY A 121 2.58 5.91 24.13
CA GLY A 121 1.41 6.80 24.22
C GLY A 121 0.90 7.33 22.87
N LYS A 122 1.49 6.91 21.74
CA LYS A 122 1.05 7.28 20.39
C LYS A 122 0.54 6.05 19.63
N GLY A 123 -0.49 6.28 18.80
CA GLY A 123 -0.95 5.29 17.84
C GLY A 123 0.14 5.01 16.81
N LYS A 124 0.35 3.73 16.50
CA LYS A 124 1.40 3.25 15.57
C LYS A 124 0.78 2.45 14.44
N TYR A 125 1.56 2.26 13.38
CA TYR A 125 1.20 1.44 12.23
C TYR A 125 2.31 0.43 11.95
N LEU A 126 1.93 -0.79 11.58
CA LEU A 126 2.86 -1.73 10.96
C LEU A 126 2.78 -1.56 9.44
N TYR A 127 3.93 -1.29 8.83
CA TYR A 127 4.16 -1.32 7.40
C TYR A 127 4.93 -2.60 7.08
N ALA A 128 4.43 -3.40 6.15
CA ALA A 128 5.07 -4.64 5.74
C ALA A 128 5.11 -4.73 4.21
N GLU A 129 6.27 -5.11 3.67
CA GLU A 129 6.43 -5.52 2.28
C GLU A 129 6.78 -7.00 2.25
N TYR A 130 6.11 -7.75 1.38
CA TYR A 130 6.29 -9.19 1.26
C TYR A 130 6.09 -9.62 -0.19
N THR A 131 6.63 -10.77 -0.57
CA THR A 131 6.46 -11.32 -1.91
C THR A 131 5.67 -12.62 -1.91
N CYS A 132 5.03 -12.87 -3.06
CA CYS A 132 4.52 -14.17 -3.47
C CYS A 132 5.22 -14.52 -4.78
N GLY A 133 6.22 -15.42 -4.71
CA GLY A 133 7.16 -15.60 -5.81
C GLY A 133 7.86 -14.28 -6.14
N GLN A 134 7.68 -13.78 -7.37
CA GLN A 134 8.32 -12.55 -7.87
C GLN A 134 7.49 -11.27 -7.63
N LYS A 135 6.24 -11.40 -7.15
CA LYS A 135 5.32 -10.27 -6.99
C LYS A 135 5.47 -9.63 -5.61
N LEU A 136 5.90 -8.37 -5.55
CA LEU A 136 5.90 -7.58 -4.32
C LEU A 136 4.48 -7.11 -3.96
N LYS A 137 4.13 -7.25 -2.68
CA LYS A 137 2.89 -6.78 -2.06
C LYS A 137 3.23 -5.93 -0.85
N ARG A 138 2.37 -4.96 -0.55
CA ARG A 138 2.50 -4.05 0.60
C ARG A 138 1.26 -4.15 1.47
N ALA A 139 1.43 -4.08 2.78
CA ALA A 139 0.36 -4.06 3.76
C ALA A 139 0.63 -2.99 4.83
N LYS A 140 -0.43 -2.32 5.27
CA LYS A 140 -0.40 -1.36 6.37
C LYS A 140 -1.60 -1.60 7.28
N LYS A 141 -1.38 -1.71 8.58
CA LYS A 141 -2.45 -1.78 9.59
C LYS A 141 -2.08 -1.00 10.85
N SER A 142 -3.08 -0.41 11.50
CA SER A 142 -2.86 0.31 12.76
C SER A 142 -2.66 -0.68 13.91
N GLN A 143 -2.10 -0.18 15.00
CA GLN A 143 -2.00 -0.92 16.26
C GLN A 143 -3.38 -1.41 16.69
N THR A 144 -3.44 -2.60 17.30
CA THR A 144 -4.63 -3.37 17.71
C THR A 144 -5.45 -3.98 16.58
N GLU A 145 -5.29 -3.54 15.33
CA GLU A 145 -5.95 -4.19 14.19
C GLU A 145 -5.32 -5.55 13.87
N VAL A 146 -6.09 -6.38 13.18
CA VAL A 146 -5.59 -7.63 12.59
C VAL A 146 -5.03 -7.37 11.20
N MET A 147 -3.77 -7.75 10.98
CA MET A 147 -3.17 -7.83 9.65
C MET A 147 -3.30 -9.25 9.09
N VAL A 148 -3.73 -9.35 7.84
CA VAL A 148 -3.81 -10.60 7.08
C VAL A 148 -2.96 -10.48 5.82
N LEU A 149 -1.91 -11.30 5.72
CA LEU A 149 -1.07 -11.43 4.52
C LEU A 149 -1.50 -12.68 3.76
N THR A 150 -1.59 -12.62 2.43
CA THR A 150 -2.04 -13.76 1.62
C THR A 150 -1.31 -13.84 0.29
N CYS A 151 -0.87 -15.05 -0.05
CA CYS A 151 -0.43 -15.45 -1.37
C CYS A 151 -1.47 -16.38 -2.00
N PRO A 152 -1.77 -16.21 -3.31
CA PRO A 152 -2.69 -17.07 -4.05
C PRO A 152 -2.13 -18.49 -4.22
#